data_AF-A0A9P6H2Z5-F1
#
_entry.id   AF-A0A9P6H2Z5-F1
#
_cell.length_a   1.000
_cell.length_b   1.000
_cell.length_c   1.000
_cell.angle_alpha   90.00
_cell.angle_beta   90.00
_cell.angle_gamma   90.00
#
_symmetry.space_group_name_H-M   'P 1'
#
loop_
_entity.id
_entity.type
_entity.pdbx_description
1 polymer ?
#
loop_
_entity_poly.entity_id
_entity_poly.type
_entity_poly.pdbx_seq_one_letter_code
_entity_poly.pdbx_strand_id
1 'polypeptide(L)'
;MDCLFLDLLDVTVDDVSGIIGPYLRDYLQRRRSPESGLGLELSYYNGYPKVVAGDPGRGDVPPSAMEWMDNLVTIFIEDLKSDSLLALATYVPREEINHLRVRGVLISAAVFSAKFPYVREINFLGIPLDVLFSNLDQDEIFPHLQRLCITFDRHTKRPSDGGLLKTFLDHLESFGNRLDQLELHKSDHIHPRVREEIRGMVRELIL
;
A
#
# COMPACT_ATOMS: atom_id res chain seq x y z
N MET A 1 19.21 -14.80 5.97
CA MET A 1 19.30 -13.42 5.44
C MET A 1 19.49 -12.51 6.63
N ASP A 2 20.42 -11.57 6.54
CA ASP A 2 20.59 -10.55 7.57
C ASP A 2 19.50 -9.49 7.37
N CYS A 3 18.73 -9.19 8.41
CA CYS A 3 17.74 -8.13 8.40
C CYS A 3 18.38 -6.86 8.97
N LEU A 4 18.29 -5.75 8.24
CA LEU A 4 18.71 -4.46 8.76
C LEU A 4 17.56 -3.87 9.60
N PHE A 5 17.79 -3.75 10.90
CA PHE A 5 16.89 -3.10 11.83
C PHE A 5 17.44 -1.72 12.20
N LEU A 6 16.66 -0.68 11.92
CA LEU A 6 17.00 0.70 12.29
C LEU A 6 15.93 1.23 13.23
N ASP A 7 16.33 1.44 14.48
CA ASP A 7 15.53 2.15 15.48
C ASP A 7 16.02 3.59 15.55
N LEU A 8 15.17 4.53 15.14
CA LEU A 8 15.54 5.92 14.94
C LEU A 8 14.78 6.78 15.94
N LEU A 9 15.50 7.18 16.98
CA LEU A 9 15.00 8.09 18.03
C LEU A 9 15.46 9.52 17.71
N ASP A 10 14.56 10.49 17.84
CA ASP A 10 14.84 11.93 17.66
C ASP A 10 15.42 12.31 16.27
N VAL A 11 15.04 11.58 15.22
CA VAL A 11 15.58 11.78 13.86
C VAL A 11 14.63 12.63 13.02
N THR A 12 15.14 13.71 12.42
CA THR A 12 14.34 14.58 11.53
C THR A 12 14.20 13.97 10.12
N VAL A 13 13.26 14.50 9.33
CA VAL A 13 13.14 14.16 7.89
C VAL A 13 14.46 14.43 7.15
N ASP A 14 15.19 15.47 7.54
CA ASP A 14 16.47 15.83 6.92
C ASP A 14 17.58 14.84 7.28
N ASP A 15 17.62 14.35 8.53
CA ASP A 15 18.57 13.33 8.97
C ASP A 15 18.30 11.99 8.28
N VAL A 16 17.02 11.60 8.18
CA VAL A 16 16.58 10.46 7.38
C VAL A 16 17.06 10.62 5.93
N SER A 17 16.88 11.81 5.37
CA SER A 17 17.12 12.05 3.95
C SER A 17 18.60 12.11 3.59
N GLY A 18 19.42 12.69 4.47
CA GLY A 18 20.85 12.92 4.26
C GLY A 18 21.73 11.75 4.67
N ILE A 19 21.32 10.95 5.68
CA ILE A 19 22.18 9.94 6.30
C ILE A 19 21.66 8.53 6.01
N ILE A 20 20.37 8.30 6.27
CA ILE A 20 19.81 6.95 6.31
C ILE A 20 19.36 6.51 4.92
N GLY A 21 18.76 7.43 4.17
CA GLY A 21 18.21 7.18 2.85
C GLY A 21 19.21 6.63 1.84
N PRO A 22 20.38 7.25 1.64
CA PRO A 22 21.41 6.72 0.74
C PRO A 22 21.89 5.32 1.16
N TYR A 23 22.11 5.08 2.45
CA TYR A 23 22.53 3.78 2.97
C TYR A 23 21.47 2.70 2.73
N LEU A 24 20.20 3.04 2.98
CA LEU A 24 19.06 2.17 2.71
C LEU A 24 19.02 1.76 1.24
N ARG A 25 19.12 2.75 0.33
CA ARG A 25 19.11 2.49 -1.10
C ARG A 25 20.25 1.58 -1.52
N ASP A 26 21.47 1.88 -1.07
CA ASP A 26 22.66 1.08 -1.33
C ASP A 26 22.49 -0.38 -0.85
N TYR A 27 21.98 -0.57 0.36
CA TYR A 27 21.72 -1.90 0.91
C TYR A 27 20.72 -2.69 0.05
N LEU A 28 19.61 -2.04 -0.32
CA LEU A 28 18.54 -2.64 -1.12
C LEU A 28 18.92 -2.87 -2.59
N GLN A 29 19.94 -2.18 -3.12
CA GLN A 29 20.47 -2.41 -4.47
C GLN A 29 21.55 -3.49 -4.52
N ARG A 30 22.28 -3.72 -3.42
CA ARG A 30 23.32 -4.76 -3.37
C ARG A 30 22.77 -6.17 -3.18
N ARG A 31 21.53 -6.29 -2.72
CA ARG A 31 20.83 -7.58 -2.68
C ARG A 31 20.43 -8.02 -4.08
N ARG A 32 20.25 -9.32 -4.25
CA ARG A 32 19.59 -9.85 -5.44
C ARG A 32 18.11 -9.46 -5.39
N SER A 33 17.63 -8.71 -6.38
CA SER A 33 16.21 -8.36 -6.48
C SER A 33 15.36 -9.63 -6.59
N PRO A 34 14.23 -9.73 -5.87
CA PRO A 34 13.28 -10.82 -6.05
C PRO A 34 12.70 -10.80 -7.47
N GLU A 35 12.46 -11.98 -8.05
CA GLU A 35 11.83 -12.08 -9.38
C GLU A 35 10.41 -11.48 -9.39
N SER A 36 9.72 -11.52 -8.25
CA SER A 36 8.39 -10.95 -8.02
C SER A 36 8.40 -9.43 -7.79
N GLY A 37 9.58 -8.81 -7.70
CA GLY A 37 9.76 -7.45 -7.22
C GLY A 37 9.65 -7.35 -5.70
N LEU A 38 9.77 -6.13 -5.20
CA LEU A 38 9.85 -5.82 -3.78
C LEU A 38 8.50 -5.55 -3.15
N GLY A 39 8.39 -5.95 -1.88
CA GLY A 39 7.33 -5.54 -0.97
C GLY A 39 7.73 -4.30 -0.18
N LEU A 40 6.76 -3.42 0.00
CA LEU A 40 6.82 -2.24 0.84
C LEU A 40 5.61 -2.20 1.79
N GLU A 41 5.86 -2.10 3.09
CA GLU A 41 4.84 -1.78 4.09
C GLU A 41 5.02 -0.36 4.62
N LEU A 42 3.92 0.40 4.62
CA LEU A 42 3.80 1.68 5.30
C LEU A 42 2.71 1.54 6.38
N SER A 43 3.11 1.60 7.64
CA SER A 43 2.17 1.37 8.74
C SER A 43 2.48 2.22 9.97
N TYR A 44 1.54 2.25 10.92
CA TYR A 44 1.79 2.68 12.29
C TYR A 44 1.82 1.46 13.21
N TYR A 45 2.88 1.31 13.99
CA TYR A 45 3.02 0.28 15.02
C TYR A 45 3.09 0.94 16.39
N ASN A 46 2.14 0.65 17.28
CA ASN A 46 2.01 1.28 18.60
C ASN A 46 2.00 2.83 18.56
N GLY A 47 1.48 3.43 17.49
CA GLY A 47 1.45 4.88 17.29
C GLY A 47 2.64 5.45 16.51
N TYR A 48 3.67 4.64 16.26
CA TYR A 48 4.90 5.06 15.59
C TYR A 48 4.92 4.70 14.11
N PRO A 49 5.31 5.64 13.22
CA PRO A 49 5.65 5.37 11.84
C PRO A 49 6.60 4.17 11.68
N LYS A 50 6.21 3.23 10.80
CA LYS A 50 6.98 2.05 10.44
C LYS A 50 7.05 1.90 8.92
N VAL A 51 8.26 1.69 8.42
CA VAL A 51 8.52 1.30 7.03
C VAL A 51 9.21 -0.05 6.99
N VAL A 52 8.69 -0.96 6.18
CA VAL A 52 9.30 -2.28 5.95
C VAL A 52 9.53 -2.48 4.46
N ALA A 53 10.73 -2.92 4.08
CA ALA A 53 11.05 -3.29 2.70
C ALA A 53 11.68 -4.69 2.67
N GLY A 54 11.31 -5.50 1.69
CA GLY A 54 11.58 -6.95 1.77
C GLY A 54 11.13 -7.73 0.55
N ASP A 55 11.42 -9.03 0.58
CA ASP A 55 10.85 -9.97 -0.37
C ASP A 55 9.41 -10.27 0.08
N PRO A 56 8.38 -10.04 -0.75
CA PRO A 56 6.98 -10.30 -0.40
C PRO A 56 6.66 -11.80 -0.22
N GLY A 57 7.66 -12.68 -0.28
CA GLY A 57 7.47 -14.12 -0.14
C GLY A 57 6.81 -14.74 -1.38
N ARG A 58 6.56 -16.05 -1.33
CA ARG A 58 5.96 -16.83 -2.44
C ARG A 58 4.45 -17.03 -2.35
N GLY A 59 3.73 -16.36 -1.45
CA GLY A 59 2.33 -16.67 -1.15
C GLY A 59 1.38 -15.49 -1.33
N ASP A 60 0.18 -15.79 -1.81
CA ASP A 60 -0.96 -14.88 -1.89
C ASP A 60 -1.08 -14.03 -0.63
N VAL A 61 -1.16 -12.71 -0.79
CA VAL A 61 -1.13 -11.71 0.28
C VAL A 61 -2.21 -12.01 1.34
N PRO A 62 -1.87 -12.55 2.53
CA PRO A 62 -2.88 -12.75 3.54
C PRO A 62 -3.18 -11.40 4.21
N PRO A 63 -4.45 -11.02 4.40
CA PRO A 63 -4.85 -9.73 4.98
C PRO A 63 -4.32 -9.52 6.41
N SER A 64 -4.02 -10.61 7.11
CA SER A 64 -3.72 -10.64 8.55
C SER A 64 -2.27 -11.00 8.89
N ALA A 65 -1.44 -11.42 7.95
CA ALA A 65 -0.12 -11.94 8.29
C ALA A 65 0.86 -10.79 8.59
N MET A 66 1.38 -10.79 9.83
CA MET A 66 2.58 -10.05 10.22
C MET A 66 3.83 -10.52 9.46
N GLU A 67 3.75 -11.67 8.79
CA GLU A 67 4.83 -12.41 8.13
C GLU A 67 4.60 -12.50 6.62
N TRP A 68 4.09 -11.44 6.00
CA TRP A 68 3.93 -11.39 4.53
C TRP A 68 5.23 -11.01 3.81
N MET A 69 6.26 -10.61 4.55
CA MET A 69 7.57 -10.26 3.99
C MET A 69 8.69 -10.95 4.75
N ASP A 70 9.64 -11.50 4.00
CA ASP A 70 10.98 -11.71 4.52
C ASP A 70 11.66 -10.34 4.62
N ASN A 71 11.63 -9.77 5.82
CA ASN A 71 12.10 -8.42 6.09
C ASN A 71 13.58 -8.29 5.76
N LEU A 72 13.88 -7.45 4.78
CA LEU A 72 15.25 -7.06 4.47
C LEU A 72 15.62 -5.79 5.25
N VAL A 73 14.65 -4.91 5.44
CA VAL A 73 14.78 -3.69 6.25
C VAL A 73 13.51 -3.46 7.06
N THR A 74 13.67 -3.10 8.33
CA THR A 74 12.61 -2.49 9.15
C THR A 74 13.13 -1.20 9.77
N ILE A 75 12.36 -0.12 9.62
CA ILE A 75 12.65 1.20 10.20
C ILE A 75 11.50 1.59 11.12
N PHE A 76 11.83 1.89 12.37
CA PHE A 76 10.92 2.49 13.37
C PHE A 76 11.36 3.90 13.68
N ILE A 77 10.41 4.83 13.80
CA ILE A 77 10.72 6.22 14.10
C ILE A 77 9.72 6.78 15.09
N GLU A 78 10.21 7.24 16.24
CA GLU A 78 9.35 7.57 17.36
C GLU A 78 8.62 8.93 17.24
N ASP A 79 9.05 9.85 16.35
CA ASP A 79 8.57 11.24 16.42
C ASP A 79 8.30 11.96 15.07
N LEU A 80 7.87 11.22 14.03
CA LEU A 80 7.60 11.79 12.70
C LEU A 80 6.12 12.07 12.40
N LYS A 81 5.84 13.25 11.81
CA LYS A 81 4.56 13.55 11.13
C LYS A 81 4.37 12.64 9.92
N SER A 82 3.11 12.33 9.57
CA SER A 82 2.69 11.39 8.51
C SER A 82 3.41 11.55 7.17
N ASP A 83 3.75 12.79 6.78
CA ASP A 83 4.46 13.12 5.53
C ASP A 83 5.85 12.48 5.44
N SER A 84 6.41 12.09 6.58
CA SER A 84 7.75 11.51 6.67
C SER A 84 7.78 10.01 6.31
N LEU A 85 6.66 9.29 6.45
CA LEU A 85 6.56 7.89 6.00
C LEU A 85 6.78 7.78 4.49
N LEU A 86 6.15 8.69 3.74
CA LEU A 86 6.36 8.78 2.29
C LEU A 86 7.80 9.20 1.96
N ALA A 87 8.39 10.11 2.75
CA ALA A 87 9.78 10.53 2.55
C ALA A 87 10.75 9.34 2.73
N LEU A 88 10.57 8.51 3.75
CA LEU A 88 11.39 7.30 3.94
C LEU A 88 11.23 6.30 2.81
N ALA A 89 9.98 6.09 2.40
CA ALA A 89 9.67 5.21 1.29
C ALA A 89 10.30 5.67 -0.03
N THR A 90 10.71 6.94 -0.14
CA THR A 90 11.41 7.44 -1.33
C THR A 90 12.77 6.81 -1.58
N TYR A 91 13.40 6.29 -0.53
CA TYR A 91 14.74 5.70 -0.56
C TYR A 91 14.74 4.20 -0.87
N VAL A 92 13.56 3.60 -0.87
CA VAL A 92 13.36 2.26 -1.41
C VAL A 92 13.35 2.37 -2.95
N PRO A 93 13.98 1.46 -3.71
CA PRO A 93 13.97 1.48 -5.18
C PRO A 93 12.53 1.36 -5.70
N ARG A 94 11.90 2.50 -6.02
CA ARG A 94 10.45 2.59 -6.29
C ARG A 94 10.05 1.87 -7.57
N GLU A 95 11.00 1.79 -8.50
CA GLU A 95 10.95 1.04 -9.74
C GLU A 95 10.86 -0.49 -9.54
N GLU A 96 11.28 -0.98 -8.38
CA GLU A 96 11.23 -2.40 -8.03
C GLU A 96 10.06 -2.74 -7.12
N ILE A 97 9.30 -1.75 -6.61
CA ILE A 97 8.14 -1.99 -5.74
C ILE A 97 6.95 -2.44 -6.57
N ASN A 98 6.64 -3.73 -6.47
CA ASN A 98 5.47 -4.34 -7.10
C ASN A 98 4.33 -4.59 -6.09
N HIS A 99 4.66 -4.65 -4.80
CA HIS A 99 3.70 -4.97 -3.74
C HIS A 99 3.70 -3.87 -2.67
N LEU A 100 2.54 -3.26 -2.45
CA LEU A 100 2.38 -2.16 -1.49
C LEU A 100 1.32 -2.51 -0.45
N ARG A 101 1.71 -2.51 0.82
CA ARG A 101 0.79 -2.62 1.95
C ARG A 101 0.77 -1.31 2.71
N VAL A 102 -0.43 -0.81 2.98
CA VAL A 102 -0.63 0.44 3.72
C VAL A 102 -1.63 0.21 4.84
N ARG A 103 -1.25 0.55 6.08
CA ARG A 103 -2.09 0.36 7.26
C ARG A 103 -2.17 1.64 8.10
N GLY A 104 -3.37 2.22 8.18
CA GLY A 104 -3.62 3.41 9.01
C GLY A 104 -2.93 4.69 8.53
N VAL A 105 -2.35 4.70 7.33
CA VAL A 105 -1.73 5.89 6.73
C VAL A 105 -2.79 6.61 5.89
N LEU A 106 -3.23 7.78 6.36
CA LEU A 106 -4.34 8.54 5.76
C LEU A 106 -3.88 9.40 4.57
N ILE A 107 -3.53 8.73 3.49
CA ILE A 107 -3.04 9.34 2.24
C ILE A 107 -3.84 8.79 1.07
N SER A 108 -4.09 9.62 0.05
CA SER A 108 -4.87 9.20 -1.12
C SER A 108 -4.12 8.23 -2.03
N ALA A 109 -4.87 7.41 -2.74
CA ALA A 109 -4.41 6.49 -3.77
C ALA A 109 -3.60 7.22 -4.85
N ALA A 110 -4.02 8.42 -5.26
CA ALA A 110 -3.30 9.22 -6.25
C ALA A 110 -1.86 9.55 -5.81
N VAL A 111 -1.66 9.90 -4.54
CA VAL A 111 -0.32 10.19 -3.99
C VAL A 111 0.54 8.92 -3.96
N PHE A 112 -0.04 7.78 -3.57
CA PHE A 112 0.66 6.49 -3.61
C PHE A 112 1.03 6.10 -5.05
N SER A 113 0.11 6.25 -6.00
CA SER A 113 0.33 5.98 -7.43
C SER A 113 1.49 6.80 -7.99
N ALA A 114 1.51 8.11 -7.72
CA ALA A 114 2.58 9.00 -8.16
C ALA A 114 3.95 8.63 -7.57
N LYS A 115 3.98 8.05 -6.37
CA LYS A 115 5.21 7.63 -5.69
C LYS A 115 5.69 6.24 -6.13
N PHE A 116 4.77 5.33 -6.40
CA PHE A 116 5.05 3.92 -6.69
C PHE A 116 4.31 3.47 -7.97
N PRO A 117 4.78 3.91 -9.15
CA PRO A 117 4.04 3.73 -10.40
C PRO A 117 3.99 2.29 -10.91
N TYR A 118 4.90 1.41 -10.45
CA TYR A 118 5.03 0.02 -10.92
C TYR A 118 4.30 -1.00 -10.04
N VAL A 119 3.56 -0.53 -9.04
CA VAL A 119 2.82 -1.40 -8.13
C VAL A 119 1.75 -2.19 -8.89
N ARG A 120 1.75 -3.50 -8.64
CA ARG A 120 0.80 -4.45 -9.22
C ARG A 120 -0.17 -5.00 -8.19
N GLU A 121 0.23 -5.03 -6.92
CA GLU A 121 -0.59 -5.53 -5.83
C GLU A 121 -0.63 -4.51 -4.70
N ILE A 122 -1.84 -4.16 -4.25
CA ILE A 122 -2.04 -3.22 -3.14
C ILE A 122 -2.93 -3.83 -2.08
N ASN A 123 -2.55 -3.64 -0.82
CA ASN A 123 -3.38 -3.95 0.34
C ASN A 123 -3.57 -2.71 1.24
N PHE A 124 -4.81 -2.21 1.30
CA PHE A 124 -5.22 -1.10 2.17
C PHE A 124 -5.95 -1.62 3.41
N LEU A 125 -5.41 -1.34 4.60
CA LEU A 125 -5.94 -1.83 5.86
C LEU A 125 -6.41 -0.68 6.75
N GLY A 126 -7.73 -0.62 6.97
CA GLY A 126 -8.36 0.32 7.89
C GLY A 126 -8.29 1.78 7.44
N ILE A 127 -8.22 2.03 6.14
CA ILE A 127 -8.20 3.38 5.57
C ILE A 127 -9.61 3.72 5.06
N PRO A 128 -10.21 4.85 5.46
CA PRO A 128 -11.48 5.31 4.92
C PRO A 128 -11.42 5.52 3.40
N LEU A 129 -12.41 5.03 2.65
CA LEU A 129 -12.39 5.11 1.19
C LEU A 129 -12.56 6.54 0.65
N ASP A 130 -13.19 7.44 1.42
CA ASP A 130 -13.30 8.86 1.08
C ASP A 130 -11.93 9.56 1.13
N VAL A 131 -11.05 9.13 2.03
CA VAL A 131 -9.65 9.58 2.05
C VAL A 131 -8.88 8.93 0.90
N LEU A 132 -9.00 7.62 0.77
CA LEU A 132 -8.23 6.84 -0.20
C LEU A 132 -8.53 7.27 -1.64
N PHE A 133 -9.81 7.46 -1.98
CA PHE A 133 -10.27 7.81 -3.32
C PHE A 133 -10.63 9.30 -3.43
N SER A 134 -10.00 10.15 -2.62
CA SER A 134 -10.06 11.59 -2.83
C SER A 134 -9.26 11.99 -4.08
N ASN A 135 -9.82 12.91 -4.88
CA ASN A 135 -9.17 13.51 -6.06
C ASN A 135 -8.81 12.51 -7.18
N LEU A 136 -9.69 11.55 -7.50
CA LEU A 136 -9.49 10.63 -8.62
C LEU A 136 -9.50 11.33 -9.99
N ASP A 137 -10.12 12.50 -10.09
CA ASP A 137 -10.64 13.04 -11.36
C ASP A 137 -9.62 13.59 -12.37
N GLN A 138 -8.31 13.49 -12.11
CA GLN A 138 -7.33 14.27 -12.89
C GLN A 138 -6.25 13.44 -13.60
N ASP A 139 -5.89 12.25 -13.10
CA ASP A 139 -4.76 11.48 -13.64
C ASP A 139 -5.03 9.97 -13.67
N GLU A 140 -4.31 9.26 -14.55
CA GLU A 140 -4.20 7.81 -14.50
C GLU A 140 -3.55 7.41 -13.16
N ILE A 141 -4.21 6.53 -12.42
CA ILE A 141 -3.69 6.02 -11.15
C ILE A 141 -3.48 4.52 -11.23
N PHE A 142 -2.35 4.08 -10.69
CA PHE A 142 -1.87 2.70 -10.69
C PHE A 142 -2.03 2.01 -12.04
N PRO A 143 -1.28 2.44 -13.08
CA PRO A 143 -1.39 1.95 -14.46
C PRO A 143 -1.14 0.43 -14.59
N HIS A 144 -0.51 -0.18 -13.59
CA HIS A 144 -0.14 -1.59 -13.57
C HIS A 144 -0.86 -2.42 -12.49
N LEU A 145 -1.85 -1.84 -11.81
CA LEU A 145 -2.55 -2.53 -10.72
C LEU A 145 -3.32 -3.74 -11.25
N GLN A 146 -3.03 -4.91 -10.69
CA GLN A 146 -3.68 -6.17 -11.03
C GLN A 146 -4.52 -6.68 -9.87
N ARG A 147 -4.03 -6.50 -8.62
CA ARG A 147 -4.69 -7.00 -7.42
C ARG A 147 -4.88 -5.89 -6.38
N LEU A 148 -6.09 -5.82 -5.84
CA LEU A 148 -6.43 -4.88 -4.79
C LEU A 148 -7.11 -5.61 -3.63
N CYS A 149 -6.57 -5.47 -2.43
CA CYS A 149 -7.17 -5.91 -1.19
C CYS A 149 -7.56 -4.68 -0.35
N ILE A 150 -8.80 -4.65 0.13
CA ILE A 150 -9.29 -3.61 1.04
C ILE A 150 -9.86 -4.29 2.28
N THR A 151 -9.27 -3.97 3.44
CA THR A 151 -9.81 -4.36 4.74
C THR A 151 -10.50 -3.18 5.40
N PHE A 152 -11.83 -3.24 5.52
CA PHE A 152 -12.61 -2.22 6.20
C PHE A 152 -12.45 -2.31 7.72
N ASP A 153 -12.17 -1.21 8.40
CA ASP A 153 -12.24 -1.16 9.86
C ASP A 153 -13.69 -1.00 10.31
N ARG A 154 -14.06 -1.61 11.45
CA ARG A 154 -15.39 -1.48 12.07
C ARG A 154 -15.79 -0.03 12.32
N HIS A 155 -14.82 0.85 12.54
CA HIS A 155 -15.04 2.27 12.76
C HIS A 155 -15.15 3.10 11.48
N THR A 156 -14.74 2.57 10.32
CA THR A 156 -14.71 3.28 9.05
C THR A 156 -15.77 2.80 8.06
N LYS A 157 -16.62 1.84 8.43
CA LYS A 157 -17.70 1.31 7.59
C LYS A 157 -18.74 2.39 7.31
N ARG A 158 -18.86 2.83 6.06
CA ARG A 158 -19.87 3.82 5.63
C ARG A 158 -20.76 3.27 4.53
N PRO A 159 -22.07 3.60 4.52
CA PRO A 159 -22.97 3.17 3.44
C PRO A 159 -22.51 3.57 2.04
N SER A 160 -21.76 4.67 1.92
CA SER A 160 -21.21 5.20 0.67
C SER A 160 -19.98 4.44 0.14
N ASP A 161 -19.36 3.57 0.94
CA ASP A 161 -18.10 2.89 0.58
C ASP A 161 -18.21 2.11 -0.73
N GLY A 162 -19.35 1.43 -0.94
CA GLY A 162 -19.59 0.70 -2.18
C GLY A 162 -19.64 1.62 -3.41
N GLY A 163 -20.18 2.83 -3.26
CA GLY A 163 -20.22 3.83 -4.34
C GLY A 163 -18.84 4.38 -4.67
N LEU A 164 -18.04 4.70 -3.65
CA LEU A 164 -16.67 5.19 -3.82
C LEU A 164 -15.77 4.13 -4.47
N LEU A 165 -15.87 2.88 -4.03
CA LEU A 165 -15.14 1.77 -4.63
C LEU A 165 -15.54 1.57 -6.09
N LYS A 166 -16.83 1.65 -6.41
CA LYS A 166 -17.31 1.59 -7.79
C LYS A 166 -16.71 2.72 -8.64
N THR A 167 -16.76 3.97 -8.17
CA THR A 167 -16.16 5.12 -8.87
C THR A 167 -14.67 4.90 -9.14
N PHE A 168 -13.93 4.37 -8.18
CA PHE A 168 -12.52 4.03 -8.38
C PHE A 168 -12.32 2.94 -9.45
N LEU A 169 -13.14 1.89 -9.45
CA LEU A 169 -13.04 0.81 -10.45
C LEU A 169 -13.42 1.30 -11.85
N ASP A 170 -14.46 2.13 -11.97
CA ASP A 170 -14.84 2.80 -13.22
C ASP A 170 -13.68 3.66 -13.74
N HIS A 171 -12.99 4.38 -12.83
CA HIS A 171 -11.82 5.18 -13.14
C HIS A 171 -10.68 4.32 -13.70
N LEU A 172 -10.31 3.22 -13.03
CA LEU A 172 -9.28 2.28 -13.54
C LEU A 172 -9.65 1.75 -14.94
N GLU A 173 -10.91 1.34 -15.12
CA GLU A 173 -11.39 0.79 -16.39
C GLU A 173 -11.33 1.85 -17.52
N SER A 174 -11.60 3.13 -17.21
CA SER A 174 -11.51 4.22 -18.19
C SER A 174 -10.12 4.42 -18.78
N PHE A 175 -9.07 4.02 -18.06
CA PHE A 175 -7.68 4.00 -18.54
C PHE A 175 -7.25 2.64 -19.11
N GLY A 176 -8.20 1.70 -19.29
CA GLY A 176 -7.92 0.37 -19.82
C GLY A 176 -7.32 -0.59 -18.79
N ASN A 177 -7.31 -0.23 -17.51
CA ASN A 177 -6.86 -1.12 -16.45
C ASN A 177 -8.05 -1.83 -15.80
N ARG A 178 -8.08 -3.16 -15.91
CA ARG A 178 -9.09 -4.00 -15.25
C ARG A 178 -8.42 -4.93 -14.26
N LEU A 179 -8.84 -4.86 -12.99
CA LEU A 179 -8.31 -5.71 -11.93
C LEU A 179 -8.56 -7.19 -12.21
N ASP A 180 -7.50 -7.98 -12.06
CA ASP A 180 -7.57 -9.43 -12.04
C ASP A 180 -8.26 -9.91 -10.77
N GLN A 181 -7.98 -9.27 -9.64
CA GLN A 181 -8.51 -9.69 -8.35
C GLN A 181 -8.84 -8.49 -7.46
N LEU A 182 -10.02 -8.54 -6.85
CA LEU A 182 -10.44 -7.63 -5.79
C LEU A 182 -10.85 -8.44 -4.57
N GLU A 183 -10.25 -8.15 -3.43
CA GLU A 183 -10.54 -8.80 -2.15
C GLU A 183 -11.06 -7.76 -1.14
N LEU A 184 -12.24 -8.02 -0.55
CA LEU A 184 -12.93 -7.06 0.33
C LEU A 184 -13.26 -7.65 1.70
N HIS A 185 -12.42 -7.42 2.71
CA HIS A 185 -12.66 -7.94 4.05
C HIS A 185 -13.56 -7.06 4.90
N LYS A 186 -14.45 -7.71 5.66
CA LYS A 186 -15.42 -7.04 6.55
C LYS A 186 -16.36 -6.10 5.79
N SER A 187 -16.68 -6.45 4.55
CA SER A 187 -17.47 -5.68 3.60
C SER A 187 -18.99 -5.81 3.78
N ASP A 188 -19.44 -6.35 4.93
CA ASP A 188 -20.85 -6.62 5.25
C ASP A 188 -21.80 -5.42 5.10
N HIS A 189 -21.26 -4.21 5.25
CA HIS A 189 -22.00 -2.95 5.13
C HIS A 189 -22.23 -2.51 3.68
N ILE A 190 -21.47 -3.04 2.71
CA ILE A 190 -21.70 -2.77 1.29
C ILE A 190 -23.00 -3.44 0.87
N HIS A 191 -23.94 -2.65 0.34
CA HIS A 191 -25.24 -3.14 -0.09
C HIS A 191 -25.10 -4.27 -1.13
N PRO A 192 -25.87 -5.38 -1.04
CA PRO A 192 -25.72 -6.53 -1.94
C PRO A 192 -25.77 -6.18 -3.42
N ARG A 193 -26.71 -5.29 -3.81
CA ARG A 193 -26.80 -4.79 -5.19
C ARG A 193 -25.50 -4.16 -5.69
N VAL A 194 -24.82 -3.39 -4.84
CA VAL A 194 -23.55 -2.74 -5.20
C VAL A 194 -22.42 -3.77 -5.30
N ARG A 195 -22.44 -4.83 -4.47
CA ARG A 195 -21.46 -5.94 -4.60
C ARG A 195 -21.58 -6.67 -5.93
N GLU A 196 -22.81 -6.90 -6.41
CA GLU A 196 -23.03 -7.53 -7.71
C GLU A 196 -22.58 -6.62 -8.87
N GLU A 197 -22.80 -5.30 -8.75
CA GLU A 197 -22.24 -4.33 -9.71
C GLU A 197 -20.71 -4.40 -9.73
N ILE A 198 -20.05 -4.35 -8.56
CA ILE A 198 -18.59 -4.47 -8.41
C ILE A 198 -18.06 -5.79 -8.97
N ARG A 199 -18.76 -6.91 -8.72
CA ARG A 199 -18.40 -8.23 -9.25
C ARG A 199 -18.32 -8.24 -10.77
N GLY A 200 -19.18 -7.49 -11.45
CA GLY A 200 -19.16 -7.36 -12.92
C GLY A 200 -17.94 -6.60 -13.46
N MET A 201 -17.29 -5.76 -12.63
CA MET A 201 -16.20 -4.87 -13.04
C MET A 201 -14.83 -5.52 -12.92
N VAL A 202 -14.67 -6.50 -12.04
CA VAL A 202 -13.39 -7.21 -11.81
C VAL A 202 -13.42 -8.60 -12.44
N ARG A 203 -12.27 -9.28 -12.56
CA ARG A 203 -12.26 -10.69 -13.03
C ARG A 203 -12.62 -11.66 -11.90
N GLU A 204 -12.06 -11.43 -10.71
CA GLU A 204 -12.33 -12.21 -9.51
C GLU A 204 -12.65 -11.29 -8.33
N LEU A 205 -13.75 -11.59 -7.62
CA LEU A 205 -14.15 -10.89 -6.40
C LEU A 205 -14.17 -11.86 -5.22
N ILE A 206 -13.39 -11.57 -4.19
CA ILE A 206 -13.34 -12.30 -2.92
C ILE A 206 -13.93 -11.40 -1.82
N LEU A 207 -14.80 -11.96 -0.96
CA LEU A 207 -15.56 -11.26 0.09
C LEU A 207 -15.30 -11.83 1.48
#